data_AF-A0A1K1Q8M3-F1
#
_entry.id   AF-A0A1K1Q8M3-F1
#
_cell.length_a   1.000
_cell.length_b   1.000
_cell.length_c   1.000
_cell.angle_alpha   90.00
_cell.angle_beta   90.00
_cell.angle_gamma   90.00
#
_symmetry.space_group_name_H-M   'P 1'
#
loop_
_entity.id
_entity.type
_entity.pdbx_description
1 polymer ?
#
loop_
_entity_poly.entity_id
_entity_poly.type
_entity_poly.pdbx_seq_one_letter_code
_entity_poly.pdbx_strand_id
1 'polypeptide(L)'
;MDKLLDQLIIRWEQAFDDIKNLPAYKAAVKTTQYAENTRYNLEKFDKNSFPSDGALSNKKQSYQYGFNDQGLPCYVAFNHDHNKLFWEGYYNYTDNLAEYIEFNINTGTPSAITRVIFENGRKVLTQRLFVNGGGAGYAHLKDARAELIRKYKENADSFFLTASRFLFDQEGKVIRSEGIHITPGIGKYTSHNEYTYVDNQLDKIKTFDANGNGRLTFSRNRDNLSQEALVEKLAMAMAQEITNTLHHQEMNEPLALLELGYHYADNYLPLLGIQTQQQIAERRDKGELAFITDNYLDAIIDISSFEDLFAQMEQLMEEKSDMKIGRTTLTRAAAILTETKLFGKIKTTGDFAAFAIDWSIEGHSTEHLVEILLECGVKKETITKWKENKLLVSHGK
;
A
#
# COMPACT_ATOMS: atom_id res chain seq x y z
N MET A 1 1.49 -25.01 8.93
CA MET A 1 1.02 -23.66 8.56
C MET A 1 -0.50 -23.59 8.52
N ASP A 2 -1.20 -24.48 7.80
CA ASP A 2 -2.69 -24.49 7.73
C ASP A 2 -3.41 -24.43 9.08
N LYS A 3 -2.98 -25.24 10.05
CA LYS A 3 -3.53 -25.23 11.41
C LYS A 3 -3.50 -23.84 12.07
N LEU A 4 -2.57 -22.95 11.68
CA LEU A 4 -2.49 -21.59 12.21
C LEU A 4 -3.64 -20.72 11.70
N LEU A 5 -4.04 -20.89 10.43
CA LEU A 5 -5.17 -20.15 9.87
C LEU A 5 -6.49 -20.63 10.48
N ASP A 6 -6.66 -21.95 10.64
CA ASP A 6 -7.84 -22.52 11.29
C ASP A 6 -7.99 -22.02 12.73
N GLN A 7 -6.88 -21.99 13.49
CA GLN A 7 -6.84 -21.43 14.84
C GLN A 7 -7.23 -19.95 14.88
N LEU A 8 -6.83 -19.18 13.87
CA LEU A 8 -7.15 -17.76 13.79
C LEU A 8 -8.63 -17.52 13.49
N ILE A 9 -9.24 -18.33 12.62
CA ILE A 9 -10.69 -18.29 12.36
C ILE A 9 -11.48 -18.69 13.61
N ILE A 10 -11.06 -19.74 14.33
CA ILE A 10 -11.68 -20.13 15.61
C ILE A 10 -11.60 -19.00 16.62
N ARG A 11 -10.42 -18.35 16.73
CA ARG A 11 -10.23 -17.19 17.62
C ARG A 11 -11.14 -16.01 17.25
N TRP A 12 -11.37 -15.79 15.95
CA TRP A 12 -12.30 -14.78 15.45
C TRP A 12 -13.76 -15.07 15.80
N GLU A 13 -14.22 -16.31 15.69
CA GLU A 13 -15.57 -16.69 16.13
C GLU A 13 -15.78 -16.43 17.63
N GLN A 14 -14.75 -16.72 18.43
CA GLN A 14 -14.74 -16.46 19.88
C GLN A 14 -14.76 -14.95 20.19
N ALA A 15 -14.13 -14.13 19.36
CA ALA A 15 -14.01 -12.70 19.59
C ALA A 15 -15.36 -11.97 19.64
N PHE A 16 -16.42 -12.50 19.02
CA PHE A 16 -17.77 -11.93 19.17
C PHE A 16 -18.23 -11.83 20.63
N ASP A 17 -17.78 -12.74 21.50
CA ASP A 17 -18.09 -12.67 22.94
C ASP A 17 -17.21 -11.67 23.69
N ASP A 18 -16.10 -11.25 23.08
CA ASP A 18 -15.11 -10.35 23.68
C ASP A 18 -15.47 -8.87 23.55
N ILE A 19 -16.46 -8.53 22.72
CA ILE A 19 -16.94 -7.14 22.56
C ILE A 19 -17.38 -6.54 23.90
N LYS A 20 -17.88 -7.38 24.82
CA LYS A 20 -18.28 -6.99 26.18
C LYS A 20 -17.12 -6.47 27.04
N ASN A 21 -15.87 -6.72 26.64
CA ASN A 21 -14.69 -6.28 27.36
C ASN A 21 -14.33 -4.81 27.04
N LEU A 22 -14.80 -4.25 25.92
CA LEU A 22 -14.50 -2.87 25.49
C LEU A 22 -14.69 -1.81 26.60
N PRO A 23 -15.80 -1.81 27.38
CA PRO A 23 -15.98 -0.82 28.44
C PRO A 23 -14.88 -0.85 29.51
N ALA A 24 -14.35 -2.03 29.84
CA ALA A 24 -13.29 -2.17 30.83
C ALA A 24 -11.97 -1.57 30.33
N TYR A 25 -11.59 -1.85 29.07
CA TYR A 25 -10.39 -1.27 28.44
C TYR A 25 -10.50 0.24 28.26
N LYS A 26 -11.69 0.74 27.91
CA LYS A 26 -11.98 2.18 27.82
C LYS A 26 -11.87 2.87 29.19
N ALA A 27 -12.31 2.21 30.26
CA ALA A 27 -12.17 2.74 31.62
C ALA A 27 -10.73 2.70 32.15
N ALA A 28 -9.87 1.84 31.61
CA ALA A 28 -8.46 1.73 31.99
C ALA A 28 -7.56 2.83 31.37
N VAL A 29 -8.07 3.58 30.39
CA VAL A 29 -7.35 4.68 29.72
C VAL A 29 -6.92 5.75 30.73
N LYS A 30 -5.62 6.08 30.72
CA LYS A 30 -5.01 7.14 31.53
C LYS A 30 -4.81 8.42 30.73
N THR A 31 -4.37 8.30 29.49
CA THR A 31 -4.20 9.43 28.57
C THR A 31 -4.78 9.09 27.21
N THR A 32 -5.22 10.11 26.50
CA THR A 32 -5.79 9.99 25.16
C THR A 32 -5.00 10.85 24.19
N GLN A 33 -4.65 10.29 23.04
CA GLN A 33 -4.08 11.03 21.91
C GLN A 33 -4.80 10.63 20.62
N TYR A 34 -4.53 11.36 19.55
CA TYR A 34 -5.26 11.24 18.29
C TYR A 34 -4.30 11.18 17.10
N ALA A 35 -4.80 10.66 16.00
CA ALA A 35 -4.09 10.65 14.73
C ALA A 35 -5.08 10.73 13.55
N GLU A 36 -4.60 11.21 12.41
CA GLU A 36 -5.39 11.19 11.18
C GLU A 36 -5.51 9.77 10.59
N ASN A 37 -4.45 8.98 10.71
CA ASN A 37 -4.38 7.61 10.23
C ASN A 37 -3.98 6.66 11.35
N THR A 38 -3.93 5.35 11.05
CA THR A 38 -3.40 4.35 11.97
C THR A 38 -1.96 4.67 12.38
N ARG A 39 -1.62 4.44 13.64
CA ARG A 39 -0.28 4.70 14.21
C ARG A 39 0.37 3.50 14.88
N TYR A 40 -0.36 2.44 15.16
CA TYR A 40 0.16 1.31 15.91
C TYR A 40 -0.05 0.02 15.11
N ASN A 41 1.06 -0.53 14.61
CA ASN A 41 1.10 -1.87 14.04
C ASN A 41 1.60 -2.85 15.11
N LEU A 42 0.72 -3.69 15.63
CA LEU A 42 1.06 -4.63 16.71
C LEU A 42 2.23 -5.56 16.35
N GLU A 43 2.46 -5.85 15.07
CA GLU A 43 3.58 -6.70 14.65
C GLU A 43 4.97 -6.08 14.94
N LYS A 44 5.03 -4.76 15.15
CA LYS A 44 6.24 -4.02 15.57
C LYS A 44 6.48 -4.08 17.09
N PHE A 45 5.55 -4.60 17.87
CA PHE A 45 5.70 -4.75 19.32
C PHE A 45 6.71 -5.87 19.66
N ASP A 46 7.68 -5.58 20.53
CA ASP A 46 8.75 -6.50 20.92
C ASP A 46 8.86 -6.74 22.44
N LYS A 47 7.78 -6.46 23.18
CA LYS A 47 7.67 -6.41 24.65
C LYS A 47 8.35 -5.23 25.34
N ASN A 48 9.42 -4.69 24.77
CA ASN A 48 10.16 -3.58 25.36
C ASN A 48 9.78 -2.24 24.73
N SER A 49 9.26 -2.27 23.51
CA SER A 49 8.90 -1.11 22.74
C SER A 49 7.63 -1.37 21.92
N PHE A 50 6.80 -0.33 21.81
CA PHE A 50 5.72 -0.25 20.84
C PHE A 50 5.79 1.13 20.16
N PRO A 51 6.65 1.32 19.15
CA PRO A 51 6.79 2.60 18.48
C PRO A 51 5.51 2.95 17.72
N SER A 52 5.14 4.23 17.71
CA SER A 52 4.10 4.74 16.84
C SER A 52 4.67 5.06 15.45
N ASP A 53 3.95 4.68 14.41
CA ASP A 53 4.26 4.98 13.01
C ASP A 53 3.84 6.42 12.67
N GLY A 54 4.58 7.37 13.26
CA GLY A 54 4.35 8.80 13.09
C GLY A 54 3.78 9.50 14.33
N ALA A 55 3.51 10.79 14.17
CA ALA A 55 3.16 11.68 15.27
C ALA A 55 1.72 11.46 15.76
N LEU A 56 1.56 11.63 17.07
CA LEU A 56 0.29 11.69 17.78
C LEU A 56 -0.02 13.14 18.15
N SER A 57 -1.31 13.45 18.20
CA SER A 57 -1.85 14.78 18.45
C SER A 57 -2.70 14.80 19.72
N ASN A 58 -2.71 15.91 20.44
CA ASN A 58 -3.66 16.14 21.53
C ASN A 58 -4.99 16.73 21.02
N LYS A 59 -5.08 17.09 19.73
CA LYS A 59 -6.29 17.58 19.09
C LYS A 59 -7.04 16.40 18.45
N LYS A 60 -8.37 16.40 18.59
CA LYS A 60 -9.23 15.36 18.03
C LYS A 60 -9.02 15.21 16.52
N GLN A 61 -8.85 13.97 16.08
CA GLN A 61 -8.73 13.53 14.68
C GLN A 61 -9.50 12.22 14.49
N SER A 62 -9.42 11.64 13.29
CA SER A 62 -10.13 10.43 12.85
C SER A 62 -9.90 9.21 13.75
N TYR A 63 -8.66 9.01 14.23
CA TYR A 63 -8.30 7.97 15.19
C TYR A 63 -8.10 8.54 16.59
N GLN A 64 -8.65 7.85 17.58
CA GLN A 64 -8.44 8.09 19.00
C GLN A 64 -7.73 6.88 19.62
N TYR A 65 -6.60 7.12 20.27
CA TYR A 65 -5.83 6.14 21.01
C TYR A 65 -5.89 6.42 22.51
N GLY A 66 -6.29 5.43 23.30
CA GLY A 66 -6.20 5.45 24.75
C GLY A 66 -5.00 4.64 25.23
N PHE A 67 -4.24 5.22 26.16
CA PHE A 67 -3.02 4.62 26.71
C PHE A 67 -3.21 4.23 28.17
N ASN A 68 -2.60 3.12 28.59
CA ASN A 68 -2.61 2.68 29.98
C ASN A 68 -1.57 3.45 30.83
N ASP A 69 -1.40 3.04 32.08
CA ASP A 69 -0.43 3.60 33.03
C ASP A 69 1.03 3.34 32.67
N GLN A 70 1.29 2.33 31.83
CA GLN A 70 2.62 2.02 31.26
C GLN A 70 2.91 2.80 29.96
N GLY A 71 1.96 3.61 29.49
CA GLY A 71 2.08 4.34 28.22
C GLY A 71 1.89 3.47 26.97
N LEU A 72 1.40 2.23 27.12
CA LEU A 72 1.06 1.36 25.98
C LEU A 72 -0.36 1.65 25.51
N PRO A 73 -0.63 1.61 24.19
CA PRO A 73 -2.00 1.72 23.69
C PRO A 73 -2.81 0.55 24.21
N CYS A 74 -3.95 0.83 24.85
CA CYS A 74 -4.87 -0.17 25.40
C CYS A 74 -6.26 -0.11 24.77
N TYR A 75 -6.58 0.99 24.07
CA TYR A 75 -7.86 1.22 23.42
C TYR A 75 -7.67 2.03 22.14
N VAL A 76 -8.50 1.76 21.14
CA VAL A 76 -8.58 2.58 19.92
C VAL A 76 -10.03 2.74 19.51
N ALA A 77 -10.38 3.91 18.98
CA ALA A 77 -11.64 4.16 18.33
C ALA A 77 -11.42 5.01 17.08
N PHE A 78 -12.18 4.74 16.02
CA PHE A 78 -12.19 5.59 14.84
C PHE A 78 -13.55 5.50 14.14
N ASN A 79 -13.88 6.54 13.40
CA ASN A 79 -15.12 6.64 12.64
C ASN A 79 -14.83 6.94 11.17
N HIS A 80 -15.66 6.39 10.30
CA HIS A 80 -15.66 6.77 8.89
C HIS A 80 -16.82 7.73 8.64
N ASP A 81 -16.53 9.03 8.66
CA ASP A 81 -17.55 10.10 8.63
C ASP A 81 -18.55 9.96 7.47
N HIS A 82 -18.09 9.53 6.29
CA HIS A 82 -18.94 9.37 5.10
C HIS A 82 -20.01 8.27 5.28
N ASN A 83 -19.65 7.13 5.87
CA ASN A 83 -20.54 5.97 5.98
C ASN A 83 -21.16 5.82 7.38
N LYS A 84 -20.81 6.72 8.32
CA LYS A 84 -21.24 6.70 9.73
C LYS A 84 -20.98 5.34 10.41
N LEU A 85 -19.95 4.64 9.96
CA LEU A 85 -19.46 3.41 10.57
C LEU A 85 -18.46 3.76 11.66
N PHE A 86 -18.51 2.97 12.73
CA PHE A 86 -17.70 3.20 13.92
C PHE A 86 -17.04 1.91 14.37
N TRP A 87 -15.75 1.99 14.65
CA TRP A 87 -14.96 0.88 15.14
C TRP A 87 -14.35 1.23 16.48
N GLU A 88 -14.37 0.26 17.39
CA GLU A 88 -13.58 0.31 18.61
C GLU A 88 -12.78 -0.99 18.72
N GLY A 89 -11.60 -0.89 19.30
CA GLY A 89 -10.75 -2.03 19.58
C GLY A 89 -9.96 -1.84 20.86
N TYR A 90 -9.34 -2.92 21.30
CA TYR A 90 -8.47 -2.90 22.48
C TYR A 90 -7.26 -3.79 22.28
N TYR A 91 -6.21 -3.47 23.04
CA TYR A 91 -4.97 -4.23 23.08
C TYR A 91 -4.87 -4.95 24.41
N ASN A 92 -4.56 -6.25 24.35
CA ASN A 92 -4.31 -7.09 25.51
C ASN A 92 -2.85 -7.56 25.49
N TYR A 93 -2.16 -7.42 26.62
CA TYR A 93 -0.76 -7.78 26.75
C TYR A 93 -0.58 -8.78 27.89
N THR A 94 0.06 -9.90 27.59
CA THR A 94 0.44 -10.94 28.54
C THR A 94 1.90 -11.33 28.31
N ASP A 95 2.46 -12.17 29.18
CA ASP A 95 3.84 -12.64 29.05
C ASP A 95 4.10 -13.36 27.73
N ASN A 96 3.12 -14.04 27.12
CA ASN A 96 3.35 -14.86 25.93
C ASN A 96 2.53 -14.43 24.71
N LEU A 97 1.70 -13.41 24.84
CA LEU A 97 0.80 -12.93 23.79
C LEU A 97 0.57 -11.44 23.93
N ALA A 98 0.76 -10.71 22.83
CA ALA A 98 0.11 -9.43 22.61
C ALA A 98 -0.99 -9.62 21.55
N GLU A 99 -2.20 -9.13 21.83
CA GLU A 99 -3.35 -9.30 20.96
C GLU A 99 -4.09 -7.97 20.80
N TYR A 100 -4.46 -7.65 19.57
CA TYR A 100 -5.33 -6.54 19.23
C TYR A 100 -6.60 -7.09 18.62
N ILE A 101 -7.76 -6.63 19.10
CA ILE A 101 -9.07 -7.00 18.56
C ILE A 101 -9.84 -5.72 18.29
N GLU A 102 -10.40 -5.63 17.08
CA GLU A 102 -11.24 -4.53 16.62
C GLU A 102 -12.64 -5.04 16.31
N PHE A 103 -13.64 -4.21 16.56
CA PHE A 103 -15.05 -4.48 16.31
C PHE A 103 -15.68 -3.37 15.51
N ASN A 104 -16.51 -3.75 14.53
CA ASN A 104 -17.49 -2.86 13.97
C ASN A 104 -18.67 -2.72 14.95
N ILE A 105 -18.82 -1.55 15.58
CA ILE A 105 -19.80 -1.35 16.64
C ILE A 105 -21.23 -1.37 16.12
N ASN A 106 -21.44 -1.00 14.86
CA ASN A 106 -22.77 -1.03 14.25
C ASN A 106 -23.31 -2.46 14.06
N THR A 107 -22.43 -3.45 13.89
CA THR A 107 -22.80 -4.85 13.62
C THR A 107 -22.42 -5.83 14.72
N GLY A 108 -21.51 -5.46 15.62
CA GLY A 108 -20.91 -6.35 16.62
C GLY A 108 -19.88 -7.33 16.05
N THR A 109 -19.56 -7.25 14.75
CA THR A 109 -18.60 -8.15 14.09
C THR A 109 -17.18 -7.79 14.49
N PRO A 110 -16.33 -8.76 14.94
CA PRO A 110 -14.90 -8.55 15.05
C PRO A 110 -14.33 -8.27 13.66
N SER A 111 -13.87 -7.05 13.42
CA SER A 111 -13.37 -6.58 12.11
C SER A 111 -11.90 -6.91 11.90
N ALA A 112 -11.11 -6.96 12.97
CA ALA A 112 -9.70 -7.30 12.90
C ALA A 112 -9.22 -8.04 14.15
N ILE A 113 -8.29 -8.97 13.96
CA ILE A 113 -7.51 -9.60 15.04
C ILE A 113 -6.05 -9.63 14.61
N THR A 114 -5.16 -9.10 15.45
CA THR A 114 -3.71 -9.26 15.28
C THR A 114 -3.13 -9.89 16.55
N ARG A 115 -2.27 -10.89 16.40
CA ARG A 115 -1.67 -11.65 17.51
C ARG A 115 -0.18 -11.74 17.31
N VAL A 116 0.57 -11.45 18.36
CA VAL A 116 2.02 -11.61 18.42
C VAL A 116 2.34 -12.54 19.57
N ILE A 117 2.86 -13.72 19.25
CA ILE A 117 3.11 -14.79 20.20
C ILE A 117 4.60 -14.81 20.52
N PHE A 118 4.90 -14.90 21.80
CA PHE A 118 6.25 -14.87 22.33
C PHE A 118 6.60 -16.17 23.04
N GLU A 119 7.83 -16.64 22.83
CA GLU A 119 8.45 -17.73 23.59
C GLU A 119 9.79 -17.25 24.13
N ASN A 120 10.02 -17.41 25.43
CA ASN A 120 11.26 -16.97 26.09
C ASN A 120 11.63 -15.50 25.80
N GLY A 121 10.63 -14.62 25.74
CA GLY A 121 10.83 -13.20 25.45
C GLY A 121 10.93 -12.84 23.96
N ARG A 122 10.98 -13.82 23.05
CA ARG A 122 11.19 -13.59 21.60
C ARG A 122 9.90 -13.78 20.82
N LYS A 123 9.65 -12.92 19.82
CA LYS A 123 8.50 -13.03 18.90
C LYS A 123 8.66 -14.22 17.96
N VAL A 124 7.89 -15.29 18.14
CA VAL A 124 8.02 -16.52 17.33
C VAL A 124 6.96 -16.67 16.25
N LEU A 125 5.84 -15.97 16.38
CA LEU A 125 4.70 -16.08 15.48
C LEU A 125 3.89 -14.78 15.46
N THR A 126 3.50 -14.32 14.27
CA THR A 126 2.44 -13.32 14.08
C THR A 126 1.25 -13.94 13.36
N GLN A 127 0.04 -13.50 13.71
CA GLN A 127 -1.18 -13.86 13.01
C GLN A 127 -2.05 -12.61 12.84
N ARG A 128 -2.63 -12.43 11.65
CA ARG A 128 -3.51 -11.32 11.34
C ARG A 128 -4.73 -11.81 10.57
N LEU A 129 -5.90 -11.38 11.02
CA LEU A 129 -7.17 -11.54 10.34
C LEU A 129 -7.80 -10.16 10.19
N PHE A 130 -8.20 -9.82 8.98
CA PHE A 130 -9.02 -8.65 8.71
C PHE A 130 -10.25 -9.07 7.91
N VAL A 131 -11.43 -8.65 8.35
CA VAL A 131 -12.69 -8.89 7.64
C VAL A 131 -12.81 -7.85 6.53
N ASN A 132 -12.92 -8.33 5.29
CA ASN A 132 -13.14 -7.47 4.13
C ASN A 132 -14.40 -6.61 4.34
N GLY A 133 -14.29 -5.30 4.06
CA GLY A 133 -15.33 -4.33 4.39
C GLY A 133 -15.48 -4.00 5.88
N GLY A 134 -14.50 -4.38 6.72
CA GLY A 134 -14.43 -4.00 8.13
C GLY A 134 -15.63 -4.46 8.96
N GLY A 135 -16.19 -5.63 8.64
CA GLY A 135 -17.35 -6.19 9.35
C GLY A 135 -18.72 -5.63 8.93
N ALA A 136 -18.78 -4.74 7.93
CA ALA A 136 -20.05 -4.14 7.48
C ALA A 136 -20.83 -4.97 6.45
N GLY A 137 -20.18 -5.95 5.79
CA GLY A 137 -20.74 -6.65 4.62
C GLY A 137 -22.07 -7.37 4.86
N TYR A 138 -22.32 -7.83 6.09
CA TYR A 138 -23.56 -8.53 6.47
C TYR A 138 -24.33 -7.81 7.58
N ALA A 139 -24.34 -6.47 7.59
CA ALA A 139 -24.99 -5.67 8.64
C ALA A 139 -26.49 -6.00 8.87
N HIS A 140 -27.19 -6.48 7.84
CA HIS A 140 -28.59 -6.91 7.94
C HIS A 140 -28.79 -8.18 8.79
N LEU A 141 -27.72 -8.92 9.11
CA LEU A 141 -27.74 -10.14 9.93
C LEU A 141 -27.22 -9.93 11.36
N LYS A 142 -27.04 -8.68 11.81
CA LYS A 142 -26.45 -8.35 13.11
C LYS A 142 -27.12 -9.05 14.31
N ASP A 143 -28.43 -9.28 14.24
CA ASP A 143 -29.21 -9.93 15.30
C ASP A 143 -29.20 -11.47 15.21
N ALA A 144 -28.63 -12.02 14.13
CA ALA A 144 -28.54 -13.45 13.83
C ALA A 144 -27.08 -13.91 13.77
N ARG A 145 -26.36 -13.79 14.90
CA ARG A 145 -24.90 -14.06 15.01
C ARG A 145 -24.45 -15.37 14.34
N ALA A 146 -25.15 -16.48 14.56
CA ALA A 146 -24.75 -17.77 13.99
C ALA A 146 -24.81 -17.76 12.44
N GLU A 147 -25.83 -17.12 11.88
CA GLU A 147 -25.98 -16.97 10.42
C GLU A 147 -24.94 -16.00 9.85
N LEU A 148 -24.67 -14.90 10.55
CA LEU A 148 -23.62 -13.95 10.19
C LEU A 148 -22.23 -14.61 10.15
N ILE A 149 -21.88 -15.40 11.17
CA ILE A 149 -20.63 -16.16 11.22
C ILE A 149 -20.55 -17.15 10.04
N ARG A 150 -21.63 -17.91 9.81
CA ARG A 150 -21.71 -18.87 8.71
C ARG A 150 -21.48 -18.18 7.36
N LYS A 151 -22.11 -17.03 7.12
CA LYS A 151 -21.97 -16.26 5.87
C LYS A 151 -20.55 -15.80 5.60
N TYR A 152 -19.88 -15.24 6.62
CA TYR A 152 -18.48 -14.85 6.47
C TYR A 152 -17.58 -16.06 6.15
N LYS A 153 -17.78 -17.21 6.81
CA LYS A 153 -16.98 -18.41 6.57
C LYS A 153 -17.20 -19.07 5.21
N GLU A 154 -18.42 -18.98 4.68
CA GLU A 154 -18.75 -19.54 3.36
C GLU A 154 -18.30 -18.66 2.20
N ASN A 155 -18.13 -17.36 2.43
CA ASN A 155 -17.66 -16.43 1.42
C ASN A 155 -16.13 -16.35 1.42
N ALA A 156 -15.52 -16.80 0.32
CA ALA A 156 -14.07 -16.83 0.11
C ALA A 156 -13.41 -15.43 0.14
N ASP A 157 -14.17 -14.37 -0.12
CA ASP A 157 -13.68 -12.99 -0.17
C ASP A 157 -13.83 -12.24 1.16
N SER A 158 -14.27 -12.94 2.22
CA SER A 158 -14.56 -12.33 3.52
C SER A 158 -13.32 -11.96 4.33
N PHE A 159 -12.20 -12.67 4.15
CA PHE A 159 -11.08 -12.58 5.07
C PHE A 159 -9.76 -12.37 4.35
N PHE A 160 -8.98 -11.41 4.85
CA PHE A 160 -7.55 -11.37 4.68
C PHE A 160 -6.93 -12.08 5.88
N LEU A 161 -6.18 -13.15 5.64
CA LEU A 161 -5.55 -13.95 6.68
C LEU A 161 -4.05 -14.03 6.41
N THR A 162 -3.26 -13.83 7.45
CA THR A 162 -1.81 -14.02 7.41
C THR A 162 -1.37 -14.71 8.69
N ALA A 163 -0.45 -15.67 8.58
CA ALA A 163 0.28 -16.22 9.71
C ALA A 163 1.75 -16.43 9.34
N SER A 164 2.65 -15.88 10.14
CA SER A 164 4.09 -15.88 9.88
C SER A 164 4.87 -16.42 11.07
N ARG A 165 5.66 -17.47 10.86
CA ARG A 165 6.55 -18.06 11.88
C ARG A 165 7.98 -17.58 11.66
N PHE A 166 8.68 -17.21 12.73
CA PHE A 166 10.07 -16.73 12.68
C PHE A 166 11.06 -17.84 13.03
N LEU A 167 12.16 -17.91 12.29
CA LEU A 167 13.29 -18.82 12.47
C LEU A 167 14.52 -18.01 12.84
N PHE A 168 15.29 -18.53 13.79
CA PHE A 168 16.39 -17.79 14.42
C PHE A 168 17.73 -18.52 14.26
N ASP A 169 18.82 -17.76 14.21
CA ASP A 169 20.17 -18.29 14.36
C ASP A 169 20.55 -18.54 15.83
N GLN A 170 21.79 -18.98 16.05
CA GLN A 170 22.35 -19.24 17.39
C GLN A 170 22.51 -17.96 18.22
N GLU A 171 22.67 -16.80 17.58
CA GLU A 171 22.77 -15.50 18.23
C GLU A 171 21.39 -14.92 18.59
N GLY A 172 20.31 -15.54 18.11
CA GLY A 172 18.93 -15.12 18.34
C GLY A 172 18.42 -14.06 17.37
N LYS A 173 19.09 -13.85 16.22
CA LYS A 173 18.60 -13.01 15.13
C LYS A 173 17.62 -13.80 14.27
N VAL A 174 16.59 -13.13 13.75
CA VAL A 174 15.67 -13.75 12.79
C VAL A 174 16.43 -13.91 11.48
N ILE A 175 16.56 -15.12 10.97
CA ILE A 175 17.20 -15.36 9.66
C ILE A 175 16.17 -15.55 8.55
N ARG A 176 15.00 -16.06 8.91
CA ARG A 176 13.92 -16.39 7.98
C ARG A 176 12.57 -16.30 8.67
N SER A 177 11.53 -16.01 7.92
CA SER A 177 10.16 -16.26 8.36
C SER A 177 9.36 -16.95 7.27
N GLU A 178 8.42 -17.80 7.68
CA GLU A 178 7.57 -18.59 6.79
C GLU A 178 6.14 -18.13 6.96
N GLY A 179 5.50 -17.73 5.86
CA GLY A 179 4.18 -17.14 5.81
C GLY A 179 3.17 -18.04 5.10
N ILE A 180 1.93 -18.03 5.58
CA ILE A 180 0.77 -18.52 4.87
C ILE A 180 -0.32 -17.45 4.85
N HIS A 181 -0.97 -17.30 3.71
CA HIS A 181 -1.87 -16.19 3.42
C HIS A 181 -3.15 -16.67 2.76
N ILE A 182 -4.25 -15.97 3.03
CA ILE A 182 -5.47 -15.99 2.24
C ILE A 182 -5.82 -14.54 1.93
N THR A 183 -5.92 -14.19 0.65
CA THR A 183 -6.27 -12.85 0.20
C THR A 183 -7.45 -12.95 -0.78
N PRO A 184 -8.55 -12.19 -0.57
CA PRO A 184 -9.66 -12.11 -1.52
C PRO A 184 -9.17 -11.84 -2.95
N GLY A 185 -9.77 -12.51 -3.94
CA GLY A 185 -9.35 -12.44 -5.34
C GLY A 185 -8.05 -13.20 -5.72
N ILE A 186 -7.14 -13.47 -4.78
CA ILE A 186 -5.89 -14.22 -5.03
C ILE A 186 -6.03 -15.68 -4.56
N GLY A 187 -6.69 -15.90 -3.44
CA GLY A 187 -6.81 -17.19 -2.78
C GLY A 187 -5.67 -17.46 -1.78
N LYS A 188 -5.39 -18.75 -1.56
CA LYS A 188 -4.42 -19.21 -0.56
C LYS A 188 -3.03 -19.37 -1.18
N TYR A 189 -2.01 -18.81 -0.53
CA TYR A 189 -0.62 -18.93 -0.96
C TYR A 189 0.35 -18.92 0.23
N THR A 190 1.60 -19.26 -0.04
CA THR A 190 2.70 -19.26 0.93
C THR A 190 3.80 -18.33 0.46
N SER A 191 4.53 -17.76 1.41
CA SER A 191 5.74 -16.99 1.13
C SER A 191 6.79 -17.26 2.21
N HIS A 192 8.01 -16.81 1.98
CA HIS A 192 8.99 -16.70 3.04
C HIS A 192 9.78 -15.42 2.90
N ASN A 193 10.28 -14.92 4.03
CA ASN A 193 11.15 -13.76 4.06
C ASN A 193 12.54 -14.18 4.50
N GLU A 194 13.56 -13.59 3.90
CA GLU A 194 14.96 -13.70 4.30
C GLU A 194 15.43 -12.37 4.87
N TYR A 195 16.13 -12.43 6.01
CA TYR A 195 16.52 -11.27 6.79
C TYR A 195 18.03 -11.12 6.76
N THR A 196 18.52 -9.92 6.46
CA THR A 196 19.96 -9.61 6.48
C THR A 196 20.22 -8.45 7.44
N TYR A 197 21.40 -8.47 8.05
CA TYR A 197 21.79 -7.53 9.08
C TYR A 197 23.14 -6.90 8.75
N VAL A 198 23.28 -5.62 9.06
CA VAL A 198 24.55 -4.88 9.01
C VAL A 198 24.69 -4.08 10.30
N ASP A 199 25.87 -4.14 10.92
CA ASP A 199 26.15 -3.54 12.23
C ASP A 199 25.18 -4.01 13.33
N ASN A 200 24.82 -5.30 13.32
CA ASN A 200 23.82 -5.92 14.21
C ASN A 200 22.41 -5.31 14.16
N GLN A 201 22.08 -4.57 13.11
CA GLN A 201 20.75 -4.03 12.88
C GLN A 201 20.16 -4.61 11.60
N LEU A 202 18.83 -4.75 11.56
CA LEU A 202 18.13 -5.24 10.38
C LEU A 202 18.39 -4.29 9.20
N ASP A 203 18.82 -4.85 8.09
CA ASP A 203 19.19 -4.11 6.89
C ASP A 203 18.21 -4.34 5.76
N LYS A 204 17.92 -5.60 5.42
CA LYS A 204 16.99 -5.95 4.34
C LYS A 204 16.09 -7.10 4.73
N ILE A 205 14.85 -7.05 4.23
CA ILE A 205 13.95 -8.20 4.17
C ILE A 205 13.59 -8.45 2.71
N LYS A 206 13.94 -9.63 2.20
CA LYS A 206 13.56 -10.08 0.87
C LYS A 206 12.46 -11.13 0.98
N THR A 207 11.31 -10.87 0.38
CA THR A 207 10.17 -11.77 0.34
C THR A 207 10.19 -12.59 -0.93
N PHE A 208 9.96 -13.90 -0.79
CA PHE A 208 9.88 -14.85 -1.89
C PHE A 208 8.50 -15.50 -1.92
N ASP A 209 7.88 -15.52 -3.10
CA ASP A 209 6.65 -16.28 -3.32
C ASP A 209 6.91 -17.79 -3.40
N ALA A 210 5.84 -18.57 -3.60
CA ALA A 210 5.93 -20.03 -3.73
C ALA A 210 6.71 -20.49 -4.99
N ASN A 211 6.84 -19.63 -6.00
CA ASN A 211 7.57 -19.89 -7.24
C ASN A 211 9.05 -19.47 -7.14
N GLY A 212 9.46 -18.83 -6.03
CA GLY A 212 10.81 -18.32 -5.83
C GLY A 212 11.04 -16.93 -6.41
N ASN A 213 10.00 -16.23 -6.85
CA ASN A 213 10.13 -14.83 -7.27
C ASN A 213 10.38 -13.97 -6.03
N GLY A 214 11.53 -13.30 -6.01
CA GLY A 214 11.98 -12.50 -4.87
C GLY A 214 11.75 -11.01 -5.09
N ARG A 215 11.30 -10.32 -4.06
CA ARG A 215 11.15 -8.85 -4.01
C ARG A 215 11.62 -8.32 -2.67
N LEU A 216 12.36 -7.22 -2.68
CA LEU A 216 12.69 -6.50 -1.46
C LEU A 216 11.45 -5.80 -0.87
N THR A 217 11.11 -6.11 0.38
CA THR A 217 9.96 -5.53 1.11
C THR A 217 10.37 -4.63 2.27
N PHE A 218 11.65 -4.68 2.66
CA PHE A 218 12.25 -3.75 3.61
C PHE A 218 13.70 -3.49 3.22
N SER A 219 14.10 -2.23 3.33
CA SER A 219 15.47 -1.76 3.17
C SER A 219 15.72 -0.61 4.15
N ARG A 220 16.76 -0.72 4.98
CA ARG A 220 17.14 0.30 5.97
C ARG A 220 17.57 1.58 5.25
N ASN A 221 16.98 2.71 5.61
CA ASN A 221 17.38 4.04 5.13
C ASN A 221 18.72 4.48 5.76
N ARG A 222 19.83 3.91 5.28
CA ARG A 222 21.19 4.20 5.76
C ARG A 222 21.62 5.65 5.53
N ASP A 223 21.12 6.23 4.45
CA ASP A 223 21.44 7.59 4.01
C ASP A 223 20.67 8.66 4.82
N ASN A 224 19.73 8.26 5.69
CA ASN A 224 18.81 9.15 6.41
C ASN A 224 18.10 10.13 5.47
N LEU A 225 17.65 9.65 4.31
CA LEU A 225 16.94 10.46 3.33
C LEU A 225 15.65 11.01 3.94
N SER A 226 15.38 12.29 3.72
CA SER A 226 14.04 12.84 3.92
C SER A 226 13.08 12.25 2.90
N GLN A 227 11.77 12.39 3.11
CA GLN A 227 10.76 11.98 2.14
C GLN A 227 11.01 12.61 0.77
N GLU A 228 11.28 13.91 0.73
CA GLU A 228 11.51 14.66 -0.50
C GLU A 228 12.76 14.16 -1.22
N ALA A 229 13.85 13.92 -0.48
CA ALA A 229 15.09 13.39 -1.05
C ALA A 229 14.93 11.96 -1.58
N LEU A 230 14.15 11.11 -0.89
CA LEU A 230 13.82 9.76 -1.33
C LEU A 230 13.00 9.78 -2.62
N VAL A 231 11.95 10.59 -2.66
CA VAL A 231 11.09 10.77 -3.85
C VAL A 231 11.92 11.24 -5.05
N GLU A 232 12.76 12.26 -4.89
CA GLU A 232 13.59 12.78 -6.00
C GLU A 232 14.61 11.74 -6.49
N LYS A 233 15.31 11.06 -5.58
CA LYS A 233 16.29 10.02 -5.96
C LYS A 233 15.62 8.85 -6.68
N LEU A 234 14.50 8.37 -6.15
CA LEU A 234 13.76 7.25 -6.74
C LEU A 234 13.17 7.64 -8.10
N ALA A 235 12.53 8.81 -8.20
CA ALA A 235 11.96 9.31 -9.45
C ALA A 235 13.02 9.43 -10.56
N MET A 236 14.21 9.94 -10.23
CA MET A 236 15.33 10.02 -11.18
C MET A 236 15.81 8.62 -11.62
N ALA A 237 15.96 7.69 -10.68
CA ALA A 237 16.40 6.33 -11.00
C ALA A 237 15.35 5.58 -11.86
N MET A 238 14.06 5.71 -11.52
CA MET A 238 12.95 5.17 -12.32
C MET A 238 12.93 5.79 -13.72
N ALA A 239 13.07 7.12 -13.86
CA ALA A 239 13.12 7.76 -15.16
C ALA A 239 14.29 7.24 -16.01
N GLN A 240 15.45 7.00 -15.38
CA GLN A 240 16.62 6.46 -16.08
C GLN A 240 16.37 5.03 -16.58
N GLU A 241 15.77 4.16 -15.77
CA GLU A 241 15.48 2.78 -16.17
C GLU A 241 14.33 2.66 -17.15
N ILE A 242 13.29 3.50 -17.05
CA ILE A 242 12.24 3.61 -18.06
C ILE A 242 12.86 3.98 -19.41
N THR A 243 13.76 4.98 -19.43
CA THR A 243 14.47 5.38 -20.65
C THR A 243 15.34 4.24 -21.20
N ASN A 244 16.05 3.51 -20.34
CA ASN A 244 16.86 2.36 -20.76
C ASN A 244 15.99 1.24 -21.34
N THR A 245 14.87 0.93 -20.69
CA THR A 245 13.89 -0.08 -21.13
C THR A 245 13.35 0.27 -22.51
N LEU A 246 12.94 1.52 -22.72
CA LEU A 246 12.45 2.01 -24.00
C LEU A 246 13.53 2.05 -25.09
N HIS A 247 14.78 2.36 -24.75
CA HIS A 247 15.88 2.40 -25.72
C HIS A 247 16.15 1.02 -26.34
N HIS A 248 15.97 -0.06 -25.56
CA HIS A 248 16.11 -1.43 -26.06
C HIS A 248 14.97 -1.89 -27.01
N GLN A 249 13.88 -1.12 -27.13
CA GLN A 249 12.75 -1.47 -28.01
C GLN A 249 12.92 -0.97 -29.45
N GLU A 250 14.07 -0.39 -29.82
CA GLU A 250 14.41 0.10 -31.17
C GLU A 250 13.26 0.85 -31.89
N MET A 251 12.80 1.95 -31.28
CA MET A 251 11.72 2.76 -31.84
C MET A 251 12.17 3.55 -33.08
N ASN A 252 11.54 3.28 -34.23
CA ASN A 252 11.82 3.94 -35.50
C ASN A 252 11.14 5.32 -35.65
N GLU A 253 10.07 5.55 -34.89
CA GLU A 253 9.29 6.79 -34.96
C GLU A 253 9.48 7.66 -33.73
N PRO A 254 9.33 9.00 -33.86
CA PRO A 254 9.33 9.88 -32.70
C PRO A 254 8.20 9.52 -31.73
N LEU A 255 8.55 9.31 -30.46
CA LEU A 255 7.57 9.13 -29.39
C LEU A 255 6.89 10.47 -29.09
N ALA A 256 5.56 10.46 -29.01
CA ALA A 256 4.73 11.63 -28.73
C ALA A 256 4.20 11.63 -27.30
N LEU A 257 3.67 10.49 -26.83
CA LEU A 257 3.18 10.33 -25.46
C LEU A 257 3.75 9.06 -24.83
N LEU A 258 4.06 9.15 -23.54
CA LEU A 258 4.45 8.03 -22.68
C LEU A 258 3.55 8.00 -21.45
N GLU A 259 2.74 6.96 -21.33
CA GLU A 259 1.90 6.71 -20.16
C GLU A 259 2.66 5.83 -19.15
N LEU A 260 2.67 6.27 -17.89
CA LEU A 260 3.11 5.48 -16.74
C LEU A 260 1.83 5.04 -15.99
N GLY A 261 1.22 3.97 -16.47
CA GLY A 261 -0.01 3.42 -15.89
C GLY A 261 0.29 2.72 -14.58
N TYR A 262 -0.40 3.09 -13.50
CA TYR A 262 -0.20 2.50 -12.17
C TYR A 262 -1.55 2.27 -11.47
N HIS A 263 -1.54 1.57 -10.34
CA HIS A 263 -2.71 1.40 -9.50
C HIS A 263 -2.47 2.03 -8.14
N TYR A 264 -3.19 3.12 -7.87
CA TYR A 264 -2.96 3.99 -6.71
C TYR A 264 -3.12 3.26 -5.37
N ALA A 265 -3.86 2.15 -5.33
CA ALA A 265 -4.07 1.42 -4.09
C ALA A 265 -2.92 0.46 -3.74
N ASP A 266 -2.20 -0.09 -4.72
CA ASP A 266 -1.31 -1.24 -4.45
C ASP A 266 -0.13 -1.46 -5.41
N ASN A 267 -0.03 -0.75 -6.54
CA ASN A 267 1.04 -1.00 -7.51
C ASN A 267 1.60 0.29 -8.12
N TYR A 268 2.85 0.59 -7.78
CA TYR A 268 3.58 1.77 -8.22
C TYR A 268 4.75 1.46 -9.16
N LEU A 269 4.89 0.21 -9.61
CA LEU A 269 5.74 -0.11 -10.75
C LEU A 269 4.91 0.10 -12.02
N PRO A 270 5.21 1.13 -12.84
CA PRO A 270 4.30 1.54 -13.88
C PRO A 270 4.35 0.58 -15.07
N LEU A 271 3.16 0.26 -15.61
CA LEU A 271 3.01 -0.30 -16.93
C LEU A 271 3.19 0.82 -17.97
N LEU A 272 4.08 0.60 -18.94
CA LEU A 272 4.44 1.63 -19.90
C LEU A 272 3.54 1.57 -21.14
N GLY A 273 2.76 2.62 -21.35
CA GLY A 273 1.98 2.82 -22.57
C GLY A 273 2.71 3.75 -23.53
N ILE A 274 2.98 3.30 -24.77
CA ILE A 274 3.76 4.09 -25.74
C ILE A 274 2.91 4.52 -26.93
N GLN A 275 3.03 5.79 -27.32
CA GLN A 275 2.35 6.31 -28.51
C GLN A 275 3.28 7.16 -29.38
N THR A 276 3.50 6.72 -30.62
CA THR A 276 4.28 7.47 -31.62
C THR A 276 3.47 8.62 -32.20
N GLN A 277 4.14 9.56 -32.85
CA GLN A 277 3.48 10.65 -33.57
C GLN A 277 2.47 10.14 -34.60
N GLN A 278 2.77 9.04 -35.31
CA GLN A 278 1.85 8.44 -36.27
C GLN A 278 0.61 7.90 -35.57
N GLN A 279 0.77 7.15 -34.47
CA GLN A 279 -0.36 6.58 -33.72
C GLN A 279 -1.30 7.67 -33.20
N ILE A 280 -0.76 8.78 -32.70
CA ILE A 280 -1.55 9.93 -32.26
C ILE A 280 -2.33 10.55 -33.42
N ALA A 281 -1.71 10.69 -34.60
CA ALA A 281 -2.39 11.20 -35.79
C ALA A 281 -3.53 10.28 -36.22
N GLU A 282 -3.30 8.96 -36.25
CA GLU A 282 -4.31 7.96 -36.62
C GLU A 282 -5.50 7.96 -35.65
N ARG A 283 -5.26 8.01 -34.33
CA ARG A 283 -6.33 8.12 -33.32
C ARG A 283 -7.17 9.36 -33.54
N ARG A 284 -6.52 10.50 -33.77
CA ARG A 284 -7.21 11.77 -34.02
C ARG A 284 -8.07 11.70 -35.28
N ASP A 285 -7.57 11.09 -36.35
CA ASP A 285 -8.32 10.95 -37.60
C ASP A 285 -9.54 10.02 -37.43
N LYS A 286 -9.50 9.09 -36.48
CA LYS A 286 -10.63 8.25 -36.06
C LYS A 286 -11.56 8.91 -35.03
N GLY A 287 -11.18 10.06 -34.47
CA GLY A 287 -11.91 10.73 -33.39
C GLY A 287 -11.77 10.02 -32.02
N GLU A 288 -10.71 9.24 -31.84
CA GLU A 288 -10.38 8.54 -30.59
C GLU A 288 -9.62 9.46 -29.61
N LEU A 289 -9.68 9.13 -28.31
CA LEU A 289 -8.93 9.85 -27.29
C LEU A 289 -7.43 9.55 -27.41
N ALA A 290 -6.63 10.60 -27.57
CA ALA A 290 -5.19 10.48 -27.80
C ALA A 290 -4.40 10.06 -26.54
N PHE A 291 -4.89 10.35 -25.34
CA PHE A 291 -4.18 10.06 -24.09
C PHE A 291 -4.41 8.65 -23.55
N ILE A 292 -5.41 7.93 -24.08
CA ILE A 292 -5.67 6.54 -23.71
C ILE A 292 -5.00 5.67 -24.76
N THR A 293 -4.10 4.78 -24.32
CA THR A 293 -3.45 3.80 -25.18
C THR A 293 -3.89 2.38 -24.85
N ASP A 294 -3.84 1.55 -25.89
CA ASP A 294 -3.97 0.10 -25.86
C ASP A 294 -2.64 -0.56 -26.28
N ASN A 295 -1.61 0.25 -26.53
CA ASN A 295 -0.26 -0.16 -26.88
C ASN A 295 0.64 -0.11 -25.64
N TYR A 296 0.48 -1.11 -24.77
CA TYR A 296 1.33 -1.29 -23.59
C TYR A 296 2.52 -2.17 -23.92
N LEU A 297 3.68 -1.83 -23.36
CA LEU A 297 4.88 -2.65 -23.47
C LEU A 297 4.79 -3.84 -22.52
N ASP A 298 5.04 -5.02 -23.06
CA ASP A 298 5.22 -6.25 -22.27
C ASP A 298 6.57 -6.28 -21.52
N ALA A 299 7.45 -5.30 -21.78
CA ALA A 299 8.75 -5.19 -21.15
C ALA A 299 8.63 -4.78 -19.67
N ILE A 300 9.23 -5.57 -18.80
CA ILE A 300 9.31 -5.28 -17.36
C ILE A 300 10.47 -4.30 -17.14
N ILE A 301 10.21 -3.23 -16.39
CA ILE A 301 11.26 -2.30 -15.95
C ILE A 301 12.18 -3.05 -14.97
N ASP A 302 13.48 -3.10 -15.27
CA ASP A 302 14.46 -3.63 -14.33
C ASP A 302 14.60 -2.67 -13.15
N ILE A 303 14.19 -3.13 -11.96
CA ILE A 303 14.21 -2.33 -10.74
C ILE A 303 15.52 -2.47 -9.96
N SER A 304 16.46 -3.32 -10.40
CA SER A 304 17.64 -3.70 -9.63
C SER A 304 18.47 -2.50 -9.16
N SER A 305 18.52 -1.43 -9.95
CA SER A 305 19.28 -0.21 -9.62
C SER A 305 18.60 0.69 -8.58
N PHE A 306 17.30 0.52 -8.34
CA PHE A 306 16.51 1.34 -7.41
C PHE A 306 15.66 0.55 -6.43
N GLU A 307 15.79 -0.78 -6.36
CA GLU A 307 14.99 -1.68 -5.51
C GLU A 307 15.02 -1.24 -4.03
N ASP A 308 16.18 -0.81 -3.52
CA ASP A 308 16.32 -0.30 -2.15
C ASP A 308 15.49 0.97 -1.89
N LEU A 309 15.52 1.92 -2.84
CA LEU A 309 14.75 3.17 -2.74
C LEU A 309 13.24 2.89 -2.86
N PHE A 310 12.87 1.96 -3.73
CA PHE A 310 11.48 1.54 -3.91
C PHE A 310 10.92 0.92 -2.63
N ALA A 311 11.64 -0.03 -2.02
CA ALA A 311 11.26 -0.61 -0.74
C ALA A 311 11.17 0.44 0.38
N GLN A 312 12.06 1.45 0.39
CA GLN A 312 11.99 2.56 1.35
C GLN A 312 10.76 3.45 1.15
N MET A 313 10.35 3.68 -0.11
CA MET A 313 9.15 4.43 -0.42
C MET A 313 7.90 3.71 0.09
N GLU A 314 7.79 2.40 -0.13
CA GLU A 314 6.65 1.60 0.33
C GLU A 314 6.57 1.53 1.86
N GLN A 315 7.71 1.37 2.54
CA GLN A 315 7.78 1.46 4.00
C GLN A 315 7.25 2.82 4.49
N LEU A 316 7.70 3.92 3.87
CA LEU A 316 7.27 5.26 4.24
C LEU A 316 5.77 5.49 3.99
N MET A 317 5.24 4.94 2.90
CA MET A 317 3.80 4.96 2.60
C MET A 317 3.00 4.21 3.65
N GLU A 318 3.45 3.02 4.07
CA GLU A 318 2.81 2.24 5.13
C GLU A 318 2.85 3.00 6.46
N GLU A 319 4.04 3.46 6.88
CA GLU A 319 4.25 4.19 8.13
C GLU A 319 3.39 5.45 8.23
N LYS A 320 3.27 6.23 7.15
CA LYS A 320 2.44 7.44 7.15
C LYS A 320 0.98 7.15 6.84
N SER A 321 0.69 5.96 6.32
CA SER A 321 -0.58 5.60 5.66
C SER A 321 -0.95 6.63 4.60
N ASP A 322 0.02 6.99 3.76
CA ASP A 322 -0.11 8.04 2.73
C ASP A 322 0.33 7.54 1.35
N MET A 323 -0.65 7.06 0.59
CA MET A 323 -0.49 6.56 -0.78
C MET A 323 -0.10 7.67 -1.78
N LYS A 324 -0.24 8.95 -1.41
CA LYS A 324 0.17 10.06 -2.27
C LYS A 324 1.66 10.07 -2.52
N ILE A 325 2.47 9.51 -1.62
CA ILE A 325 3.94 9.45 -1.77
C ILE A 325 4.32 8.68 -3.04
N GLY A 326 3.68 7.53 -3.29
CA GLY A 326 3.89 6.74 -4.50
C GLY A 326 3.46 7.49 -5.76
N ARG A 327 2.26 8.11 -5.73
CA ARG A 327 1.77 8.97 -6.84
C ARG A 327 2.74 10.11 -7.14
N THR A 328 3.18 10.84 -6.12
CA THR A 328 4.14 11.95 -6.26
C THR A 328 5.47 11.49 -6.85
N THR A 329 5.93 10.29 -6.49
CA THR A 329 7.15 9.70 -7.07
C THR A 329 6.98 9.44 -8.57
N LEU A 330 5.85 8.85 -8.97
CA LEU A 330 5.57 8.59 -10.38
C LEU A 330 5.35 9.85 -11.20
N THR A 331 4.59 10.83 -10.69
CA THR A 331 4.41 12.13 -11.38
C THR A 331 5.74 12.87 -11.50
N ARG A 332 6.62 12.76 -10.49
CA ARG A 332 7.97 13.33 -10.55
C ARG A 332 8.85 12.60 -11.57
N ALA A 333 8.78 11.27 -11.66
CA ALA A 333 9.48 10.50 -12.69
C ALA A 333 9.00 10.91 -14.09
N ALA A 334 7.69 11.04 -14.29
CA ALA A 334 7.09 11.55 -15.52
C ALA A 334 7.57 12.97 -15.85
N ALA A 335 7.64 13.86 -14.87
CA ALA A 335 8.19 15.21 -15.05
C ALA A 335 9.64 15.19 -15.54
N ILE A 336 10.49 14.36 -14.93
CA ILE A 336 11.88 14.19 -15.36
C ILE A 336 11.94 13.67 -16.81
N LEU A 337 11.14 12.66 -17.15
CA LEU A 337 11.07 12.10 -18.50
C LEU A 337 10.63 13.16 -19.53
N THR A 338 9.61 13.95 -19.21
CA THR A 338 9.08 15.05 -20.04
C THR A 338 10.12 16.15 -20.25
N GLU A 339 10.69 16.67 -19.17
CA GLU A 339 11.62 17.81 -19.19
C GLU A 339 12.93 17.47 -19.90
N THR A 340 13.44 16.26 -19.68
CA THR A 340 14.68 15.78 -20.30
C THR A 340 14.48 15.19 -21.69
N LYS A 341 13.21 15.03 -22.13
CA LYS A 341 12.85 14.30 -23.35
C LYS A 341 13.54 12.94 -23.42
N LEU A 342 13.32 12.13 -22.38
CA LEU A 342 13.93 10.79 -22.23
C LEU A 342 15.47 10.86 -22.29
N PHE A 343 16.05 11.88 -21.64
CA PHE A 343 17.48 12.17 -21.66
C PHE A 343 18.09 12.27 -23.07
N GLY A 344 17.29 12.54 -24.10
CA GLY A 344 17.70 12.55 -25.51
C GLY A 344 18.14 11.21 -26.09
N LYS A 345 17.94 10.09 -25.36
CA LYS A 345 18.32 8.73 -25.84
C LYS A 345 17.33 8.16 -26.85
N ILE A 346 16.14 8.74 -26.92
CA ILE A 346 15.03 8.32 -27.78
C ILE A 346 14.55 9.56 -28.54
N LYS A 347 14.21 9.39 -29.82
CA LYS A 347 13.65 10.48 -30.62
C LYS A 347 12.23 10.78 -30.12
N THR A 348 11.96 12.03 -29.80
CA THR A 348 10.63 12.49 -29.34
C THR A 348 10.07 13.59 -30.23
N THR A 349 8.77 13.84 -30.17
CA THR A 349 8.18 15.05 -30.78
C THR A 349 8.57 16.32 -30.02
N GLY A 350 8.28 17.47 -30.62
CA GLY A 350 8.55 18.78 -30.00
C GLY A 350 7.77 19.01 -28.71
N ASP A 351 6.55 18.48 -28.67
CA ASP A 351 5.56 18.56 -27.60
C ASP A 351 5.42 17.26 -26.79
N PHE A 352 6.43 16.38 -26.84
CA PHE A 352 6.45 15.13 -26.09
C PHE A 352 6.11 15.31 -24.61
N ALA A 353 5.36 14.35 -24.06
CA ALA A 353 5.11 14.26 -22.63
C ALA A 353 5.10 12.81 -22.15
N ALA A 354 5.65 12.61 -20.95
CA ALA A 354 5.33 11.49 -20.10
C ALA A 354 4.32 11.92 -19.03
N PHE A 355 3.40 11.03 -18.66
CA PHE A 355 2.43 11.29 -17.59
C PHE A 355 2.13 10.01 -16.81
N ALA A 356 2.00 10.13 -15.49
CA ALA A 356 1.61 9.03 -14.62
C ALA A 356 0.12 9.13 -14.30
N ILE A 357 -0.62 8.03 -14.45
CA ILE A 357 -2.06 8.03 -14.24
C ILE A 357 -2.59 6.66 -13.81
N ASP A 358 -3.58 6.68 -12.92
CA ASP A 358 -4.46 5.55 -12.66
C ASP A 358 -5.85 5.86 -13.22
N TRP A 359 -6.17 5.34 -14.41
CA TRP A 359 -7.45 5.58 -15.07
C TRP A 359 -8.68 5.09 -14.29
N SER A 360 -8.50 4.25 -13.26
CA SER A 360 -9.61 3.76 -12.45
C SER A 360 -10.17 4.80 -11.47
N ILE A 361 -9.37 5.80 -11.10
CA ILE A 361 -9.75 6.86 -10.16
C ILE A 361 -9.34 8.29 -10.59
N GLU A 362 -8.49 8.42 -11.60
CA GLU A 362 -7.94 9.68 -12.11
C GLU A 362 -8.37 9.97 -13.56
N GLY A 363 -8.18 11.21 -14.02
CA GLY A 363 -8.39 11.58 -15.43
C GLY A 363 -9.85 11.62 -15.91
N HIS A 364 -10.83 11.52 -15.00
CA HIS A 364 -12.27 11.50 -15.35
C HIS A 364 -12.82 12.83 -15.91
N SER A 365 -12.05 13.92 -15.85
CA SER A 365 -12.37 15.19 -16.51
C SER A 365 -11.14 15.77 -17.20
N THR A 366 -11.37 16.60 -18.22
CA THR A 366 -10.29 17.32 -18.92
C THR A 366 -9.52 18.21 -17.96
N GLU A 367 -10.19 18.83 -16.98
CA GLU A 367 -9.56 19.66 -15.96
C GLU A 367 -8.62 18.84 -15.08
N HIS A 368 -9.07 17.67 -14.60
CA HIS A 368 -8.25 16.79 -13.77
C HIS A 368 -7.06 16.23 -14.57
N LEU A 369 -7.27 15.85 -15.83
CA LEU A 369 -6.17 15.42 -16.71
C LEU A 369 -5.14 16.53 -16.92
N VAL A 370 -5.59 17.78 -17.10
CA VAL A 370 -4.68 18.93 -17.24
C VAL A 370 -3.87 19.15 -15.96
N GLU A 371 -4.47 19.02 -14.78
CA GLU A 371 -3.74 19.11 -13.51
C GLU A 371 -2.64 18.05 -13.41
N ILE A 372 -2.95 16.80 -13.74
CA ILE A 372 -1.98 15.69 -13.77
C ILE A 372 -0.85 15.97 -14.77
N LEU A 373 -1.17 16.42 -15.99
CA LEU A 373 -0.17 16.73 -17.01
C LEU A 373 0.77 17.86 -16.56
N LEU A 374 0.24 18.90 -15.90
CA LEU A 374 1.04 19.99 -15.34
C LEU A 374 1.97 19.48 -14.22
N GLU A 375 1.49 18.60 -13.34
CA GLU A 375 2.32 17.93 -12.32
C GLU A 375 3.42 17.07 -12.95
N CYS A 376 3.16 16.46 -14.10
CA CYS A 376 4.11 15.66 -14.88
C CYS A 376 5.01 16.52 -15.80
N GLY A 377 5.19 17.81 -15.50
CA GLY A 377 6.15 18.69 -16.18
C GLY A 377 5.71 19.22 -17.55
N VAL A 378 4.47 18.97 -17.98
CA VAL A 378 3.95 19.54 -19.24
C VAL A 378 3.75 21.04 -19.08
N LYS A 379 4.27 21.82 -20.02
CA LYS A 379 4.15 23.28 -19.97
C LYS A 379 2.76 23.75 -20.39
N LYS A 380 2.29 24.86 -19.81
CA LYS A 380 0.98 25.46 -20.13
C LYS A 380 0.83 25.76 -21.61
N GLU A 381 1.90 26.17 -22.29
CA GLU A 381 1.86 26.45 -23.74
C GLU A 381 1.60 25.17 -24.56
N THR A 382 2.13 24.02 -24.13
CA THR A 382 1.84 22.73 -24.76
C THR A 382 0.38 22.34 -24.54
N ILE A 383 -0.14 22.50 -23.33
CA ILE A 383 -1.56 22.26 -23.02
C ILE A 383 -2.46 23.14 -23.90
N THR A 384 -2.14 24.43 -24.06
CA THR A 384 -2.91 25.34 -24.94
C THR A 384 -2.91 24.84 -26.38
N LYS A 385 -1.74 24.48 -26.93
CA LYS A 385 -1.63 23.92 -28.29
C LYS A 385 -2.45 22.64 -28.45
N TRP A 386 -2.43 21.76 -27.45
CA TRP A 386 -3.22 20.53 -27.47
C TRP A 386 -4.73 20.78 -27.40
N LYS A 387 -5.19 21.79 -26.66
CA LYS A 387 -6.59 22.21 -26.67
C LYS A 387 -7.00 22.77 -28.04
N GLU A 388 -6.19 23.63 -28.63
CA GLU A 388 -6.43 24.21 -29.97
C GLU A 388 -6.47 23.13 -31.06
N ASN A 389 -5.57 22.14 -30.97
CA ASN A 389 -5.49 21.02 -31.89
C ASN A 389 -6.44 19.86 -31.56
N LYS A 390 -7.36 20.06 -30.60
CA LYS A 390 -8.37 19.08 -30.15
C LYS A 390 -7.80 17.74 -29.64
N LEU A 391 -6.57 17.74 -29.13
CA LEU A 391 -5.95 16.55 -28.54
C LEU A 391 -6.48 16.26 -27.13
N LEU A 392 -6.90 17.29 -26.39
CA LEU A 392 -7.40 17.22 -25.00
C LEU A 392 -8.93 17.23 -24.87
N VAL A 393 -9.68 17.01 -25.95
CA VAL A 393 -11.14 17.18 -25.94
C VAL A 393 -11.82 15.82 -25.92
N SER A 394 -12.60 15.53 -24.87
CA SER A 394 -13.59 14.46 -24.96
C SER A 394 -14.64 14.88 -25.98
N HIS A 395 -14.82 14.09 -27.03
CA HIS A 395 -16.02 14.22 -27.84
C HIS A 395 -17.17 13.71 -26.98
N GLY A 396 -17.86 14.65 -26.33
CA GLY A 396 -19.10 14.37 -25.64
C GLY A 396 -20.02 13.57 -26.55
N LYS A 397 -20.43 12.40 -26.06
CA LYS A 397 -21.66 11.77 -26.48
C LYS A 397 -22.64 11.84 -25.34
#